data_AF-A0A9Y1YZH4-F1
#
_entry.id   AF-A0A9Y1YZH4-F1
#
_cell.length_a   1.000
_cell.length_b   1.000
_cell.length_c   1.000
_cell.angle_alpha   90.00
_cell.angle_beta   90.00
_cell.angle_gamma   90.00
#
_symmetry.space_group_name_H-M   'P 1'
#
loop_
_entity.id
_entity.type
_entity.pdbx_description
1 polymer ?
#
loop_
_entity_poly.entity_id
_entity_poly.type
_entity_poly.pdbx_seq_one_letter_code
_entity_poly.pdbx_strand_id
1 'polypeptide(L)'
;ATSLDKVREKQVSQVPSETDTELNKSIQTVNKDVFHMSQREIENHQTNLQHLCRICGGSFKSDAHKGSYPVHGPVDDDTQALLRKKEKKATSWPDLLSKVFKIDVRGDIDTIYPTNFCHNCRNVIQRKFSNSPSEAYFPRKSTKEWLPHSPSCEICATSFCGVKRKKRFLNPQLSKKPRIVTRC
;
A
#
# COMPACT_ATOMS: atom_id res chain seq x y z
N ALA A 1 -54.94 50.81 -25.93
CA ALA A 1 -55.91 49.92 -26.60
C ALA A 1 -55.47 49.76 -28.04
N THR A 2 -55.27 48.61 -28.68
CA THR A 2 -55.22 47.18 -28.33
C THR A 2 -54.68 46.54 -29.62
N SER A 3 -53.66 45.68 -29.58
CA SER A 3 -53.56 44.61 -30.59
C SER A 3 -52.61 43.51 -30.11
N LEU A 4 -53.13 42.29 -30.17
CA LEU A 4 -52.56 41.01 -29.78
C LEU A 4 -52.23 40.23 -31.07
N ASP A 5 -51.06 39.61 -31.13
CA ASP A 5 -50.80 38.36 -31.86
C ASP A 5 -49.49 37.75 -31.29
N LYS A 6 -49.53 36.73 -30.42
CA LYS A 6 -49.76 35.29 -30.65
C LYS A 6 -48.63 34.63 -31.46
N VAL A 7 -47.59 34.17 -30.76
CA VAL A 7 -46.77 33.03 -31.20
C VAL A 7 -46.79 31.97 -30.10
N ARG A 8 -47.12 30.76 -30.55
CA ARG A 8 -47.44 29.54 -29.80
C ARG A 8 -46.15 28.73 -29.63
N GLU A 9 -45.67 28.56 -28.41
CA GLU A 9 -44.71 27.50 -28.08
C GLU A 9 -45.38 26.38 -27.30
N LYS A 10 -45.06 25.16 -27.74
CA LYS A 10 -45.73 23.91 -27.39
C LYS A 10 -45.38 23.50 -25.96
N GLN A 11 -46.40 23.14 -25.18
CA GLN A 11 -46.22 22.33 -23.97
C GLN A 11 -45.64 20.97 -24.35
N VAL A 12 -44.49 20.63 -23.76
CA VAL A 12 -44.08 19.24 -23.55
C VAL A 12 -44.39 18.94 -22.09
N SER A 13 -45.43 18.12 -21.88
CA SER A 13 -45.79 17.60 -20.56
C SER A 13 -44.79 16.50 -20.21
N GLN A 14 -43.86 16.78 -19.31
CA GLN A 14 -42.93 15.79 -18.78
C GLN A 14 -43.55 15.21 -17.51
N VAL A 15 -44.12 14.01 -17.63
CA VAL A 15 -44.55 13.19 -16.50
C VAL A 15 -43.29 12.75 -15.75
N PRO A 16 -43.13 12.98 -14.43
CA PRO A 16 -42.05 12.40 -13.67
C PRO A 16 -42.31 10.88 -13.53
N SER A 17 -41.55 10.06 -14.25
CA SER A 17 -41.59 8.61 -14.06
C SER A 17 -40.77 8.27 -12.82
N GLU A 18 -41.42 7.77 -11.78
CA GLU A 18 -40.83 7.40 -10.48
C GLU A 18 -39.81 6.24 -10.58
N THR A 19 -39.66 5.65 -11.77
CA THR A 19 -38.86 4.45 -12.05
C THR A 19 -37.38 4.71 -12.30
N ASP A 20 -36.97 5.94 -12.62
CA ASP A 20 -35.55 6.28 -12.87
C ASP A 20 -34.75 6.51 -11.58
N THR A 21 -35.44 6.81 -10.47
CA THR A 21 -34.80 7.09 -9.16
C THR A 21 -34.46 5.82 -8.37
N GLU A 22 -34.99 4.68 -8.76
CA GLU A 22 -34.69 3.40 -8.12
C GLU A 22 -33.56 2.65 -8.84
N LEU A 23 -33.54 2.73 -10.18
CA LEU A 23 -32.46 2.21 -10.99
C LEU A 23 -31.16 3.02 -10.80
N ASN A 24 -31.25 4.35 -10.65
CA ASN A 24 -30.05 5.14 -10.35
C ASN A 24 -29.50 4.86 -8.94
N LYS A 25 -30.34 4.56 -7.95
CA LYS A 25 -29.92 4.13 -6.61
C LYS A 25 -29.31 2.74 -6.64
N SER A 26 -29.88 1.82 -7.41
CA SER A 26 -29.37 0.46 -7.59
C SER A 26 -28.04 0.43 -8.35
N ILE A 27 -27.87 1.25 -9.39
CA ILE A 27 -26.61 1.40 -10.12
C ILE A 27 -25.56 2.11 -9.27
N GLN A 28 -25.96 3.05 -8.41
CA GLN A 28 -25.07 3.71 -7.45
C GLN A 28 -24.65 2.81 -6.28
N THR A 29 -25.49 1.86 -5.84
CA THR A 29 -25.12 0.89 -4.80
C THR A 29 -24.29 -0.26 -5.34
N VAL A 30 -24.59 -0.75 -6.55
CA VAL A 30 -23.84 -1.86 -7.18
C VAL A 30 -22.45 -1.43 -7.66
N ASN A 31 -22.24 -0.16 -8.04
CA ASN A 31 -20.89 0.34 -8.39
C ASN A 31 -20.01 0.71 -7.18
N LYS A 32 -20.59 0.92 -5.99
CA LYS A 32 -19.82 1.34 -4.81
C LYS A 32 -19.08 0.18 -4.13
N ASP A 33 -19.60 -1.03 -4.29
CA ASP A 33 -19.04 -2.26 -3.73
C ASP A 33 -17.89 -2.84 -4.57
N VAL A 34 -17.51 -2.22 -5.69
CA VAL A 34 -16.51 -2.81 -6.58
C VAL A 34 -15.06 -2.48 -6.18
N PHE A 35 -14.70 -1.33 -5.56
CA PHE A 35 -13.32 -1.14 -5.04
C PHE A 35 -13.14 -0.10 -3.90
N HIS A 36 -14.12 0.14 -3.02
CA HIS A 36 -13.82 0.90 -1.80
C HIS A 36 -13.27 -0.07 -0.74
N MET A 37 -11.94 -0.23 -0.68
CA MET A 37 -11.29 -0.96 0.41
C MET A 37 -11.76 -0.39 1.75
N SER A 38 -12.03 -1.25 2.72
CA SER A 38 -12.50 -0.78 4.02
C SER A 38 -11.41 0.08 4.67
N GLN A 39 -11.84 1.10 5.41
CA GLN A 39 -10.93 1.97 6.17
C GLN A 39 -9.96 1.14 7.04
N ARG A 40 -10.46 0.05 7.62
CA ARG A 40 -9.66 -0.93 8.38
C ARG A 40 -8.58 -1.60 7.54
N GLU A 41 -8.84 -1.97 6.30
CA GLU A 41 -7.83 -2.58 5.41
C GLU A 41 -6.73 -1.58 5.03
N ILE A 42 -7.11 -0.32 4.81
CA ILE A 42 -6.15 0.76 4.55
C ILE A 42 -5.25 0.99 5.78
N GLU A 43 -5.83 1.06 6.97
CA GLU A 43 -5.08 1.19 8.23
C GLU A 43 -4.14 -0.01 8.45
N ASN A 44 -4.61 -1.23 8.20
CA ASN A 44 -3.78 -2.43 8.28
C ASN A 44 -2.64 -2.41 7.25
N HIS A 45 -2.90 -1.91 6.04
CA HIS A 45 -1.86 -1.74 5.04
C HIS A 45 -0.79 -0.74 5.52
N GLN A 46 -1.21 0.39 6.09
CA GLN A 46 -0.31 1.39 6.65
C GLN A 46 0.55 0.83 7.78
N THR A 47 -0.03 0.06 8.72
CA THR A 47 0.75 -0.57 9.80
C THR A 47 1.75 -1.59 9.25
N ASN A 48 1.38 -2.37 8.23
CA ASN A 48 2.33 -3.27 7.56
C ASN A 48 3.47 -2.49 6.87
N LEU A 49 3.19 -1.34 6.24
CA LEU A 49 4.21 -0.48 5.63
C LEU A 49 5.23 0.03 6.67
N GLN A 50 4.81 0.35 7.89
CA GLN A 50 5.69 0.82 8.95
C GLN A 50 6.78 -0.20 9.33
N HIS A 51 6.60 -1.47 9.01
CA HIS A 51 7.57 -2.53 9.29
C HIS A 51 8.52 -2.81 8.12
N LEU A 52 8.45 -2.02 7.03
CA LEU A 52 9.24 -2.24 5.83
C LEU A 52 10.23 -1.09 5.58
N CYS A 53 11.37 -1.44 5.01
CA CYS A 53 12.36 -0.46 4.57
C CYS A 53 11.93 0.18 3.24
N ARG A 54 11.81 1.51 3.18
CA ARG A 54 11.51 2.27 1.97
C ARG A 54 12.45 2.01 0.79
N ILE A 55 13.72 1.73 1.08
CA ILE A 55 14.79 1.62 0.08
C ILE A 55 14.87 0.21 -0.50
N CYS A 56 15.02 -0.81 0.36
CA CYS A 56 15.24 -2.19 -0.06
C CYS A 56 14.02 -3.10 0.10
N GLY A 57 12.97 -2.64 0.78
CA GLY A 57 11.77 -3.43 1.03
C GLY A 57 11.87 -4.53 2.08
N GLY A 58 13.04 -4.71 2.69
CA GLY A 58 13.24 -5.67 3.76
C GLY A 58 12.45 -5.27 5.01
N SER A 59 11.93 -6.26 5.73
CA SER A 59 11.25 -6.02 7.00
C SER A 59 12.23 -5.65 8.11
N PHE A 60 11.77 -4.84 9.05
CA PHE A 60 12.49 -4.57 10.28
C PHE A 60 12.35 -5.79 11.20
N LYS A 61 13.43 -6.12 11.92
CA LYS A 61 13.35 -7.11 12.99
C LYS A 61 12.52 -6.51 14.13
N SER A 62 11.56 -7.27 14.66
CA SER A 62 10.60 -6.85 15.70
C SER A 62 11.25 -6.22 16.93
N ASP A 63 12.46 -6.63 17.28
CA ASP A 63 13.18 -6.14 18.47
C ASP A 63 13.97 -4.84 18.24
N ALA A 64 13.91 -4.24 17.05
CA ALA A 64 14.82 -3.19 16.65
C ALA A 64 14.11 -1.89 16.23
N HIS A 65 13.27 -1.32 17.10
CA HIS A 65 12.96 0.13 17.04
C HIS A 65 14.24 1.00 17.00
N LYS A 66 15.40 0.42 17.38
CA LYS A 66 16.75 1.02 17.28
C LYS A 66 17.42 0.87 15.91
N GLY A 67 16.80 0.22 14.93
CA GLY A 67 17.43 -0.15 13.65
C GLY A 67 16.81 0.48 12.41
N SER A 68 15.81 1.34 12.58
CA SER A 68 15.12 2.07 11.52
C SER A 68 15.40 3.57 11.62
N TYR A 69 15.42 4.25 10.48
CA TYR A 69 15.69 5.68 10.36
C TYR A 69 14.59 6.33 9.52
N PRO A 70 14.15 7.55 9.87
CA PRO A 70 13.09 8.23 9.14
C PRO A 70 13.56 8.62 7.73
N VAL A 71 12.69 8.49 6.74
CA VAL A 71 13.02 8.88 5.35
C VAL A 71 13.01 10.41 5.17
N HIS A 72 12.33 11.12 6.06
CA HIS A 72 12.23 12.59 6.09
C HIS A 72 12.93 13.17 7.31
N GLY A 73 13.27 14.46 7.23
CA GLY A 73 13.88 15.22 8.33
C GLY A 73 15.40 15.35 8.23
N PRO A 74 16.02 15.97 9.26
CA PRO A 74 17.47 16.10 9.33
C PRO A 74 18.13 14.74 9.50
N VAL A 75 19.37 14.64 9.03
CA VAL A 75 20.18 13.44 9.27
C VAL A 75 20.57 13.36 10.75
N ASP A 76 20.88 12.15 11.22
CA ASP A 76 21.36 11.97 12.59
C ASP A 76 22.79 12.52 12.80
N ASP A 77 23.17 12.74 14.05
CA ASP A 77 24.43 13.38 14.42
C ASP A 77 25.65 12.62 13.87
N ASP A 78 25.63 11.29 13.90
CA ASP A 78 26.70 10.45 13.33
C ASP A 78 26.90 10.71 11.83
N THR A 79 25.80 10.68 11.05
CA THR A 79 25.84 10.89 9.61
C THR A 79 26.21 12.33 9.31
N GLN A 80 25.70 13.28 10.09
CA GLN A 80 26.05 14.69 9.98
C GLN A 80 27.55 14.91 10.22
N ALA A 81 28.12 14.32 11.26
CA ALA A 81 29.54 14.40 11.57
C ALA A 81 30.40 13.84 10.42
N LEU A 82 29.99 12.71 9.83
CA LEU A 82 30.65 12.14 8.65
C LEU A 82 30.60 13.07 7.45
N LEU A 83 29.44 13.70 7.19
CA LEU A 83 29.28 14.65 6.08
C LEU A 83 30.13 15.91 6.28
N ARG A 84 30.18 16.45 7.51
CA ARG A 84 31.02 17.60 7.87
C ARG A 84 32.50 17.30 7.68
N LYS A 85 32.98 16.13 8.13
CA LYS A 85 34.37 15.68 7.91
C LYS A 85 34.76 15.59 6.43
N LYS A 86 33.78 15.43 5.54
CA LYS A 86 33.97 15.26 4.10
C LYS A 86 33.51 16.47 3.30
N GLU A 87 33.29 17.60 3.97
CA GLU A 87 32.84 18.88 3.41
C GLU A 87 31.59 18.74 2.51
N LYS A 88 30.68 17.83 2.87
CA LYS A 88 29.43 17.61 2.14
C LYS A 88 28.35 18.56 2.63
N LYS A 89 27.57 19.10 1.68
CA LYS A 89 26.50 20.09 1.92
C LYS A 89 25.14 19.47 2.31
N ALA A 90 24.96 18.15 2.17
CA ALA A 90 23.68 17.53 2.48
C ALA A 90 23.42 17.57 3.99
N THR A 91 22.20 17.92 4.39
CA THR A 91 21.79 18.02 5.81
C THR A 91 20.51 17.24 6.11
N SER A 92 19.82 16.73 5.09
CA SER A 92 18.54 16.03 5.21
C SER A 92 18.60 14.61 4.63
N TRP A 93 17.77 13.72 5.17
CA TRP A 93 17.63 12.36 4.63
C TRP A 93 17.18 12.35 3.16
N PRO A 94 16.18 13.15 2.72
CA PRO A 94 15.80 13.20 1.31
C PRO A 94 16.97 13.50 0.36
N ASP A 95 17.86 14.42 0.74
CA ASP A 95 19.01 14.79 -0.09
C ASP A 95 20.01 13.62 -0.21
N LEU A 96 20.25 12.89 0.88
CA LEU A 96 21.12 11.71 0.88
C LEU A 96 20.52 10.55 0.08
N LEU A 97 19.22 10.29 0.25
CA LEU A 97 18.51 9.22 -0.45
C LEU A 97 18.49 9.47 -1.96
N SER A 98 18.19 10.69 -2.38
CA SER A 98 18.26 11.09 -3.79
C SER A 98 19.68 10.97 -4.34
N LYS A 99 20.69 11.41 -3.58
CA LYS A 99 22.09 11.36 -4.06
C LYS A 99 22.64 9.94 -4.19
N VAL A 100 22.42 9.10 -3.17
CA VAL A 100 23.02 7.75 -3.04
C VAL A 100 22.22 6.70 -3.79
N PHE A 101 20.89 6.71 -3.66
CA PHE A 101 20.01 5.68 -4.22
C PHE A 101 19.20 6.13 -5.43
N LYS A 102 19.24 7.42 -5.79
CA LYS A 102 18.38 7.99 -6.85
C LYS A 102 16.89 7.81 -6.56
N ILE A 103 16.53 7.85 -5.27
CA ILE A 103 15.14 7.77 -4.80
C ILE A 103 14.72 9.16 -4.38
N ASP A 104 13.67 9.70 -4.99
CA ASP A 104 12.96 10.84 -4.43
C ASP A 104 11.90 10.32 -3.46
N VAL A 105 11.91 10.87 -2.25
CA VAL A 105 10.95 10.56 -1.19
C VAL A 105 10.03 11.74 -0.88
N ARG A 106 10.27 12.92 -1.47
CA ARG A 106 9.53 14.16 -1.13
C ARG A 106 8.03 14.08 -1.42
N GLY A 107 7.64 13.25 -2.39
CA GLY A 107 6.25 12.98 -2.74
C GLY A 107 5.72 11.66 -2.16
N ASP A 108 6.44 11.03 -1.24
CA ASP A 108 5.97 9.80 -0.59
C ASP A 108 4.70 10.11 0.23
N ILE A 109 3.67 9.28 0.02
CA ILE A 109 2.43 9.28 0.78
C ILE A 109 2.39 8.03 1.65
N ASP A 110 2.13 8.19 2.95
CA ASP A 110 2.20 7.12 3.96
C ASP A 110 1.21 5.96 3.73
N THR A 111 0.22 6.13 2.86
CA THR A 111 -0.71 5.05 2.44
C THR A 111 -0.13 4.13 1.37
N ILE A 112 1.02 4.48 0.80
CA ILE A 112 1.67 3.76 -0.32
C ILE A 112 3.11 3.39 0.05
N TYR A 113 3.84 4.31 0.70
CA TYR A 113 5.27 4.19 0.94
C TYR A 113 5.59 4.02 2.43
N PRO A 114 6.61 3.22 2.78
CA PRO A 114 7.13 3.20 4.14
C PRO A 114 7.80 4.51 4.53
N THR A 115 7.61 4.91 5.78
CA THR A 115 8.16 6.15 6.35
C THR A 115 9.57 5.99 6.93
N ASN A 116 10.10 4.77 6.96
CA ASN A 116 11.40 4.45 7.53
C ASN A 116 12.25 3.58 6.61
N PHE A 117 13.57 3.58 6.82
CA PHE A 117 14.52 2.70 6.14
C PHE A 117 15.46 2.01 7.13
N CYS A 118 16.04 0.87 6.74
CA CYS A 118 16.80 0.02 7.66
C CYS A 118 18.26 0.44 7.83
N HIS A 119 18.87 0.01 8.93
CA HIS A 119 20.29 0.21 9.25
C HIS A 119 21.25 -0.24 8.16
N ASN A 120 20.97 -1.33 7.44
CA ASN A 120 21.81 -1.76 6.32
C ASN A 120 21.87 -0.69 5.20
N CYS A 121 20.74 -0.06 4.90
CA CYS A 121 20.71 1.02 3.91
C CYS A 121 21.41 2.27 4.44
N ARG A 122 21.28 2.59 5.74
CA ARG A 122 22.07 3.66 6.37
C ARG A 122 23.58 3.40 6.23
N ASN A 123 24.03 2.17 6.47
CA ASN A 123 25.44 1.82 6.33
C ASN A 123 25.95 1.99 4.90
N VAL A 124 25.11 1.72 3.89
CA VAL A 124 25.45 2.01 2.50
C VAL A 124 25.64 3.52 2.27
N ILE A 125 24.76 4.36 2.82
CA ILE A 125 24.92 5.83 2.80
C ILE A 125 26.26 6.22 3.42
N GLN A 126 26.54 5.76 4.65
CA GLN A 126 27.77 6.12 5.37
C GLN A 126 29.04 5.69 4.62
N ARG A 127 29.07 4.46 4.09
CA ARG A 127 30.22 3.96 3.30
C ARG A 127 30.46 4.78 2.04
N LYS A 128 29.42 5.29 1.39
CA LYS A 128 29.57 6.17 0.23
C LYS A 128 30.26 7.48 0.55
N PHE A 129 30.16 7.95 1.79
CA PHE A 129 30.82 9.18 2.22
C PHE A 129 32.14 8.93 2.95
N SER A 130 32.43 7.72 3.45
CA SER A 130 33.66 7.43 4.20
C SER A 130 34.93 7.26 3.35
N ASN A 131 34.83 7.11 2.02
CA ASN A 131 35.93 6.74 1.10
C ASN A 131 36.52 5.34 1.34
N SER A 132 35.84 4.44 2.07
CA SER A 132 36.25 3.03 2.13
C SER A 132 36.05 2.39 0.75
N PRO A 133 37.01 1.63 0.19
CA PRO A 133 36.82 0.91 -1.06
C PRO A 133 35.58 0.03 -0.95
N SER A 134 34.56 0.39 -1.73
CA SER A 134 33.24 -0.24 -1.71
C SER A 134 33.24 -1.35 -2.74
N GLU A 135 33.65 -2.56 -2.38
CA GLU A 135 33.29 -3.75 -3.16
C GLU A 135 31.76 -3.86 -3.16
N ALA A 136 31.20 -3.89 -4.36
CA ALA A 136 29.81 -3.56 -4.61
C ALA A 136 28.82 -4.60 -4.03
N TYR A 137 28.42 -4.43 -2.78
CA TYR A 137 27.04 -4.76 -2.38
C TYR A 137 26.15 -3.54 -2.62
N PHE A 138 26.14 -3.07 -3.87
CA PHE A 138 25.01 -2.28 -4.35
C PHE A 138 23.92 -3.30 -4.63
N PRO A 139 22.73 -3.22 -4.00
CA PRO A 139 21.55 -3.73 -4.65
C PRO A 139 21.45 -2.92 -5.95
N ARG A 140 21.96 -3.49 -7.04
CA ARG A 140 21.74 -3.01 -8.41
C ARG A 140 20.25 -3.10 -8.78
N LYS A 141 19.47 -3.75 -7.92
CA LYS A 141 18.02 -3.87 -7.99
C LYS A 141 17.42 -2.49 -7.77
N SER A 142 16.72 -2.04 -8.81
CA SER A 142 15.75 -0.96 -8.83
C SER A 142 15.09 -0.76 -7.47
N THR A 143 14.93 0.50 -7.08
CA THR A 143 14.04 0.94 -6.00
C THR A 143 12.84 0.01 -5.91
N LYS A 144 12.56 -0.54 -4.73
CA LYS A 144 11.37 -1.38 -4.56
C LYS A 144 10.15 -0.60 -5.06
N GLU A 145 9.38 -1.24 -5.94
CA GLU A 145 8.12 -0.67 -6.41
C GLU A 145 7.11 -0.73 -5.26
N TRP A 146 6.48 0.41 -5.01
CA TRP A 146 5.45 0.58 -4.01
C TRP A 146 4.17 0.95 -4.73
N LEU A 147 3.10 0.22 -4.45
CA LEU A 147 1.80 0.40 -5.07
C LEU A 147 0.77 0.64 -3.97
N PRO A 148 -0.28 1.42 -4.27
CA PRO A 148 -1.39 1.59 -3.34
C PRO A 148 -2.03 0.24 -3.00
N HIS A 149 -2.68 0.19 -1.85
CA HIS A 149 -3.39 -1.00 -1.43
C HIS A 149 -4.45 -1.42 -2.47
N SER A 150 -4.54 -2.72 -2.72
CA SER A 150 -5.46 -3.34 -3.68
C SER A 150 -5.77 -4.77 -3.21
N PRO A 151 -6.81 -5.43 -3.76
CA PRO A 151 -7.16 -6.80 -3.37
C PRO A 151 -6.04 -7.84 -3.59
N SER A 152 -5.09 -7.56 -4.50
CA SER A 152 -3.91 -8.39 -4.77
C SER A 152 -2.64 -7.87 -4.08
N CYS A 153 -2.76 -7.04 -3.05
CA CYS A 153 -1.63 -6.40 -2.38
C CYS A 153 -0.73 -7.44 -1.68
N GLU A 154 0.51 -7.59 -2.17
CA GLU A 154 1.49 -8.54 -1.61
C GLU A 154 1.86 -8.25 -0.15
N ILE A 155 1.86 -6.97 0.24
CA ILE A 155 2.17 -6.52 1.60
C ILE A 155 1.11 -7.04 2.58
N CYS A 156 -0.15 -7.06 2.16
CA CYS A 156 -1.27 -7.52 3.00
C CYS A 156 -1.63 -8.99 2.77
N ALA A 157 -1.21 -9.61 1.66
CA ALA A 157 -1.54 -10.99 1.32
C ALA A 157 -1.17 -11.99 2.44
N THR A 158 -0.09 -11.73 3.18
CA THR A 158 0.33 -12.54 4.34
C THR A 158 -0.50 -12.28 5.60
N SER A 159 -1.04 -11.06 5.76
CA SER A 159 -1.90 -10.70 6.91
C SER A 159 -3.27 -11.40 6.86
N PHE A 160 -3.75 -11.77 5.68
CA PHE A 160 -4.97 -12.56 5.49
C PHE A 160 -4.79 -14.07 5.72
N CYS A 161 -3.56 -14.57 5.92
CA CYS A 161 -3.29 -16.00 6.16
C CYS A 161 -3.68 -16.50 7.58
N GLY A 162 -4.34 -15.66 8.38
CA GLY A 162 -4.84 -16.02 9.72
C GLY A 162 -5.92 -17.09 9.75
N VAL A 163 -6.51 -17.50 8.61
CA VAL A 163 -7.42 -18.65 8.56
C VAL A 163 -7.19 -19.46 7.29
N LYS A 164 -6.09 -20.22 7.24
CA LYS A 164 -6.11 -21.46 6.45
C LYS A 164 -7.10 -22.39 7.14
N ARG A 165 -8.41 -22.24 6.87
CA ARG A 165 -9.35 -23.34 7.13
C ARG A 165 -8.77 -24.48 6.33
N LYS A 166 -8.25 -25.49 7.03
CA LYS A 166 -7.91 -26.77 6.46
C LYS A 166 -9.14 -27.17 5.66
N LYS A 167 -9.07 -27.09 4.31
CA LYS A 167 -10.06 -27.77 3.47
C LYS A 167 -9.95 -29.22 3.94
N ARG A 168 -10.90 -29.67 4.78
CA ARG A 168 -11.21 -31.09 4.83
C ARG A 168 -11.56 -31.38 3.38
N PHE A 169 -10.66 -32.02 2.67
CA PHE A 169 -11.02 -32.77 1.49
C PHE A 169 -12.17 -33.65 1.97
N LEU A 170 -13.40 -33.31 1.55
CA LEU A 170 -14.50 -34.25 1.62
C LEU A 170 -14.02 -35.40 0.76
N ASN A 171 -13.61 -36.47 1.44
CA ASN A 171 -13.12 -37.69 0.84
C ASN A 171 -14.26 -38.21 -0.07
N PRO A 172 -14.15 -38.15 -1.40
CA PRO A 172 -15.14 -38.76 -2.25
C PRO A 172 -14.77 -40.24 -2.30
N GLN A 173 -15.73 -41.10 -1.96
CA GLN A 173 -15.67 -42.56 -2.02
C GLN A 173 -15.10 -43.27 -0.79
N LEU A 174 -15.99 -43.72 0.09
CA LEU A 174 -16.10 -45.15 0.42
C LEU A 174 -17.53 -45.43 0.91
N SER A 175 -18.44 -45.63 -0.04
CA SER A 175 -19.70 -46.32 0.21
C SER A 175 -19.40 -47.76 0.64
N LYS A 176 -19.43 -48.04 1.95
CA LYS A 176 -19.57 -49.41 2.46
C LYS A 176 -20.93 -49.52 3.15
N LYS A 177 -21.80 -50.28 2.49
CA LYS A 177 -23.16 -50.72 2.87
C LYS A 177 -23.30 -51.05 4.37
N PRO A 178 -24.40 -50.70 5.03
CA PRO A 178 -24.74 -51.29 6.32
C PRO A 178 -25.13 -52.78 6.12
N ARG A 179 -24.54 -53.67 6.91
CA ARG A 179 -25.09 -55.02 7.10
C ARG A 179 -26.16 -54.94 8.18
N ILE A 180 -27.38 -55.27 7.79
CA ILE A 180 -28.49 -55.58 8.71
C ILE A 180 -28.18 -56.94 9.33
N VAL A 181 -28.16 -57.01 10.66
CA VAL A 181 -28.27 -58.27 11.41
C VAL A 181 -29.46 -58.13 12.35
N THR A 182 -30.51 -58.88 12.02
CA THR A 182 -31.70 -59.09 12.84
C THR A 182 -31.34 -60.02 13.99
N ARG A 183 -31.79 -59.68 15.21
CA ARG A 183 -31.75 -60.54 16.39
C ARG A 183 -32.76 -61.69 16.25
N CYS A 184 -32.35 -62.90 16.65
CA CYS A 184 -33.20 -63.89 17.27
C CYS A 184 -32.61 -64.21 18.64
#